data_AF-A0A2V9NYM9-F1
#
_entry.id   AF-A0A2V9NYM9-F1
#
_cell.length_a   1.000
_cell.length_b   1.000
_cell.length_c   1.000
_cell.angle_alpha   90.00
_cell.angle_beta   90.00
_cell.angle_gamma   90.00
#
_symmetry.space_group_name_H-M   'P 1'
#
loop_
_entity.id
_entity.type
_entity.pdbx_description
1 polymer ?
#
loop_
_entity_poly.entity_id
_entity_poly.type
_entity_poly.pdbx_seq_one_letter_code
_entity_poly.pdbx_strand_id
1 'polypeptide(L)'
;MLELLLAGTVLGQSSTAASPEQITADLQGRAKQYLDFRKQVAGSTPKSNSTPSKITSAQNDLANKIRVARAGAKQGEIFTPEIAQYVRRQIASRLSGPDGKRIRASLRHAEPVNITLQINQSYPDNVPLQSTPPSLLISLPQLPTGLEYRLVGKELVIRDVDANIVVDYMANALPS
;
A
#
# COMPACT_ATOMS: atom_id res chain seq x y z
N MET A 1 -41.10 50.53 13.89
CA MET A 1 -40.48 51.29 12.77
C MET A 1 -39.04 51.52 13.22
N LEU A 2 -37.98 50.96 12.66
CA LEU A 2 -37.68 50.24 11.42
C LEU A 2 -36.25 49.67 11.62
N GLU A 3 -35.99 48.41 11.23
CA GLU A 3 -34.80 47.83 10.53
C GLU A 3 -33.39 48.48 10.77
N LEU A 4 -32.21 47.85 10.89
CA LEU A 4 -31.61 46.56 10.52
C LEU A 4 -30.10 46.66 10.91
N LEU A 5 -29.43 45.60 11.37
CA LEU A 5 -28.17 45.12 10.74
C LEU A 5 -27.66 43.81 11.36
N LEU A 6 -27.34 42.88 10.47
CA LEU A 6 -26.70 41.60 10.68
C LEU A 6 -25.22 41.74 11.06
N ALA A 7 -24.70 40.77 11.82
CA ALA A 7 -23.41 40.14 11.50
C ALA A 7 -23.31 38.79 12.24
N GLY A 8 -23.62 37.71 11.52
CA GLY A 8 -23.21 36.37 11.93
C GLY A 8 -21.70 36.23 11.79
N THR A 9 -21.07 35.57 12.75
CA THR A 9 -19.73 35.03 12.58
C THR A 9 -19.81 33.54 12.84
N VAL A 10 -20.09 32.79 11.78
CA VAL A 10 -19.73 31.37 11.72
C VAL A 10 -18.80 31.23 10.53
N LEU A 11 -17.68 30.55 10.78
CA LEU A 11 -16.91 29.66 9.89
C LEU A 11 -15.44 30.02 9.79
N GLY A 12 -14.63 29.04 10.20
CA GLY A 12 -13.19 29.03 9.99
C GLY A 12 -12.45 28.04 10.89
N GLN A 13 -12.97 26.82 11.09
CA GLN A 13 -12.05 25.73 11.47
C GLN A 13 -11.20 25.45 10.24
N SER A 14 -10.04 26.12 10.17
CA SER A 14 -8.98 25.78 9.24
C SER A 14 -8.48 24.40 9.61
N SER A 15 -9.07 23.35 9.06
CA SER A 15 -8.49 22.01 9.05
C SER A 15 -7.19 22.11 8.24
N THR A 16 -6.06 22.31 8.92
CA THR A 16 -4.75 22.26 8.27
C THR A 16 -4.53 20.84 7.76
N ALA A 17 -4.67 20.62 6.47
CA ALA A 17 -4.34 19.34 5.83
C ALA A 17 -2.88 18.97 6.14
N ALA A 18 -2.57 17.69 6.36
CA ALA A 18 -1.22 17.27 6.73
C ALA A 18 -0.23 17.54 5.58
N SER A 19 1.01 17.88 5.93
CA SER A 19 2.09 18.09 4.96
C SER A 19 2.51 16.77 4.29
N PRO A 20 3.11 16.79 3.09
CA PRO A 20 3.67 15.59 2.45
C PRO A 20 4.60 14.77 3.35
N GLU A 21 5.41 15.43 4.18
CA GLU A 21 6.33 14.81 5.13
C GLU A 21 5.56 14.10 6.25
N GLN A 22 4.51 14.72 6.78
CA GLN A 22 3.65 14.13 7.81
C GLN A 22 2.92 12.90 7.28
N ILE A 23 2.38 12.96 6.05
CA ILE A 23 1.70 11.83 5.41
C ILE A 23 2.69 10.68 5.15
N THR A 24 3.91 11.00 4.70
CA THR A 24 4.96 10.02 4.47
C THR A 24 5.38 9.34 5.78
N ALA A 25 5.56 10.12 6.84
CA ALA A 25 5.89 9.59 8.17
C ALA A 25 4.76 8.72 8.74
N ASP A 26 3.49 9.08 8.53
CA ASP A 26 2.34 8.25 8.95
C ASP A 26 2.32 6.90 8.21
N LEU A 27 2.51 6.89 6.88
CA LEU A 27 2.62 5.65 6.10
C LEU A 27 3.75 4.76 6.63
N GLN A 28 4.93 5.34 6.87
CA GLN A 28 6.08 4.60 7.37
C GLN A 28 5.86 4.07 8.80
N GLY A 29 5.24 4.88 9.66
CA GLY A 29 4.88 4.50 11.02
C GLY A 29 3.93 3.30 11.05
N ARG A 30 2.86 3.34 10.25
CA ARG A 30 1.88 2.24 10.12
C ARG A 30 2.51 0.97 9.55
N ALA A 31 3.32 1.12 8.50
CA ALA A 31 4.07 0.02 7.91
C ALA A 31 5.03 -0.64 8.92
N LYS A 32 5.72 0.17 9.74
CA LYS A 32 6.58 -0.33 10.81
C LYS A 32 5.79 -1.03 11.91
N GLN A 33 4.66 -0.47 12.32
CA GLN A 33 3.76 -1.10 13.32
C GLN A 33 3.32 -2.49 12.87
N TYR A 34 3.00 -2.68 11.59
CA TYR A 34 2.72 -4.00 11.03
C TYR A 34 3.91 -4.96 11.18
N LEU A 35 5.13 -4.53 10.86
CA LEU A 35 6.32 -5.38 10.96
C LEU A 35 6.68 -5.73 12.42
N ASP A 36 6.50 -4.78 13.34
CA ASP A 36 6.69 -5.01 14.77
C ASP A 36 5.67 -6.03 15.29
N PHE A 37 4.40 -5.88 14.91
CA PHE A 37 3.34 -6.85 15.18
C PHE A 37 3.69 -8.24 14.63
N ARG A 38 4.09 -8.33 13.35
CA ARG A 38 4.48 -9.57 12.69
C ARG A 38 5.58 -10.30 13.46
N LYS A 39 6.61 -9.56 13.87
CA LYS A 39 7.73 -10.09 14.67
C LYS A 39 7.23 -10.64 16.01
N GLN A 40 6.29 -9.96 16.66
CA GLN A 40 5.70 -10.40 17.93
C GLN A 40 4.89 -11.69 17.80
N VAL A 41 4.06 -11.81 16.75
CA VAL A 41 3.11 -12.94 16.63
C VAL A 41 3.70 -14.17 15.95
N ALA A 42 4.68 -13.99 15.06
CA ALA A 42 5.15 -15.09 14.23
C ALA A 42 6.65 -15.41 14.37
N GLY A 43 7.42 -14.56 15.04
CA GLY A 43 8.84 -14.77 15.30
C GLY A 43 9.73 -14.39 14.12
N SER A 44 10.84 -15.13 13.95
CA SER A 44 11.83 -14.86 12.90
C SER A 44 11.32 -15.23 11.51
N THR A 45 11.74 -14.47 10.50
CA THR A 45 11.42 -14.72 9.09
C THR A 45 12.18 -15.94 8.54
N PRO A 46 11.68 -16.59 7.46
CA PRO A 46 12.40 -17.68 6.82
C PRO A 46 13.82 -17.26 6.40
N LYS A 47 14.82 -18.10 6.68
CA LYS A 47 16.19 -17.82 6.23
C LYS A 47 16.31 -18.11 4.73
N SER A 48 16.86 -17.13 3.99
CA SER A 48 17.04 -17.22 2.52
C SER A 48 17.99 -18.33 2.05
N ASN A 49 18.73 -19.00 2.95
CA ASN A 49 19.67 -20.08 2.62
C ASN A 49 19.09 -21.50 2.79
N SER A 50 17.76 -21.64 2.78
CA SER A 50 17.07 -22.93 2.95
C SER A 50 16.63 -23.52 1.59
N THR A 51 16.23 -24.79 1.58
CA THR A 51 15.65 -25.41 0.37
C THR A 51 14.31 -24.75 0.02
N PRO A 52 13.89 -24.73 -1.27
CA PRO A 52 12.63 -24.10 -1.67
C PRO A 52 11.39 -24.59 -0.89
N SER A 53 11.34 -25.90 -0.60
CA SER A 53 10.26 -26.49 0.21
C SER A 53 10.26 -25.97 1.66
N LYS A 54 11.44 -25.83 2.29
CA LYS A 54 11.55 -25.27 3.64
C LYS A 54 11.17 -23.78 3.68
N ILE A 55 11.54 -23.02 2.64
CA ILE A 55 11.13 -21.61 2.50
C ILE A 55 9.62 -21.51 2.39
N THR A 56 9.01 -22.32 1.51
CA THR A 56 7.56 -22.33 1.29
C THR A 56 6.80 -22.72 2.56
N SER A 57 7.26 -23.76 3.26
CA SER A 57 6.67 -24.19 4.53
C SER A 57 6.72 -23.07 5.58
N ALA A 58 7.89 -22.45 5.77
CA ALA A 58 8.07 -21.39 6.75
C ALA A 58 7.26 -20.12 6.39
N GLN A 59 7.16 -19.79 5.10
CA GLN A 59 6.32 -18.70 4.60
C GLN A 59 4.84 -18.98 4.90
N ASN A 60 4.35 -20.19 4.64
CA ASN A 60 2.97 -20.57 4.91
C ASN A 60 2.66 -20.55 6.41
N ASP A 61 3.57 -21.03 7.24
CA ASP A 61 3.43 -20.99 8.70
C ASP A 61 3.37 -19.54 9.21
N LEU A 62 4.25 -18.67 8.69
CA LEU A 62 4.25 -17.24 8.98
C LEU A 62 2.92 -16.58 8.57
N ALA A 63 2.47 -16.82 7.34
CA ALA A 63 1.21 -16.31 6.81
C ALA A 63 0.01 -16.75 7.67
N ASN A 64 -0.03 -18.01 8.08
CA ASN A 64 -1.12 -18.55 8.89
C ASN A 64 -1.18 -17.90 10.28
N LYS A 65 -0.04 -17.74 10.96
CA LYS A 65 0.03 -17.04 12.26
C LYS A 65 -0.45 -15.61 12.15
N ILE A 66 -0.02 -14.90 11.10
CA ILE A 66 -0.44 -13.51 10.87
C ILE A 66 -1.95 -13.46 10.59
N ARG A 67 -2.49 -14.35 9.75
CA ARG A 67 -3.92 -14.37 9.41
C ARG A 67 -4.81 -14.60 10.64
N VAL A 68 -4.41 -15.52 11.52
CA VAL A 68 -5.13 -15.75 12.78
C VAL A 68 -5.08 -14.51 13.67
N ALA A 69 -3.90 -13.93 13.85
CA ALA A 69 -3.72 -12.79 14.74
C ALA A 69 -4.31 -11.47 14.18
N ARG A 70 -4.45 -11.35 12.84
CA ARG A 70 -5.07 -10.21 12.12
C ARG A 70 -6.45 -10.53 11.57
N ALA A 71 -7.20 -11.48 12.13
CA ALA A 71 -8.49 -11.91 11.57
C ALA A 71 -9.51 -10.77 11.37
N GLY A 72 -9.42 -9.69 12.16
CA GLY A 72 -10.28 -8.49 12.04
C GLY A 72 -9.66 -7.31 11.28
N ALA A 73 -8.49 -7.48 10.67
CA ALA A 73 -7.79 -6.39 9.98
C ALA A 73 -8.61 -5.88 8.78
N LYS A 74 -8.59 -4.57 8.58
CA LYS A 74 -9.37 -3.90 7.54
C LYS A 74 -8.48 -3.24 6.51
N GLN A 75 -9.02 -3.11 5.30
CA GLN A 75 -8.42 -2.27 4.27
C GLN A 75 -8.32 -0.82 4.77
N GLY A 76 -7.20 -0.17 4.49
CA GLY A 76 -6.93 1.22 4.84
C GLY A 76 -6.31 1.44 6.22
N GLU A 77 -5.85 0.38 6.88
CA GLU A 77 -5.05 0.48 8.10
C GLU A 77 -3.69 1.17 7.86
N ILE A 78 -3.10 0.96 6.68
CA ILE A 78 -1.88 1.64 6.22
C ILE A 78 -2.23 2.70 5.16
N PHE A 79 -2.99 2.33 4.13
CA PHE A 79 -3.51 3.24 3.13
C PHE A 79 -4.76 3.98 3.65
N THR A 80 -4.59 4.78 4.70
CA THR A 80 -5.66 5.68 5.16
C THR A 80 -6.13 6.56 4.00
N PRO A 81 -7.35 7.13 4.05
CA PRO A 81 -7.85 7.97 2.97
C PRO A 81 -6.88 9.08 2.52
N GLU A 82 -6.21 9.72 3.49
CA GLU A 82 -5.22 10.77 3.25
C GLU A 82 -3.94 10.24 2.59
N ILE A 83 -3.39 9.13 3.10
CA ILE A 83 -2.22 8.46 2.52
C ILE A 83 -2.53 7.99 1.10
N ALA A 84 -3.67 7.32 0.89
CA ALA A 84 -4.09 6.84 -0.41
C ALA A 84 -4.25 7.99 -1.40
N GLN A 85 -4.82 9.13 -0.98
CA GLN A 85 -4.94 10.31 -1.84
C GLN A 85 -3.56 10.89 -2.21
N TYR A 86 -2.64 10.99 -1.25
CA TYR A 86 -1.28 11.43 -1.51
C TYR A 86 -0.55 10.51 -2.50
N VAL A 87 -0.62 9.19 -2.29
CA VAL A 87 -0.03 8.19 -3.18
C VAL A 87 -0.60 8.28 -4.60
N ARG A 88 -1.92 8.45 -4.77
CA ARG A 88 -2.53 8.69 -6.10
C ARG A 88 -1.95 9.92 -6.77
N ARG A 89 -1.77 11.03 -6.05
CA ARG A 89 -1.17 12.26 -6.60
C ARG A 89 0.27 12.03 -7.07
N GLN A 90 1.08 11.29 -6.30
CA GLN A 90 2.44 10.95 -6.71
C GLN A 90 2.48 10.11 -7.99
N ILE A 91 1.64 9.07 -8.06
CA ILE A 91 1.49 8.22 -9.25
C ILE A 91 1.05 9.06 -10.46
N ALA A 92 0.00 9.87 -10.31
CA ALA A 92 -0.51 10.72 -11.38
C ALA A 92 0.55 11.72 -11.86
N SER A 93 1.28 12.37 -10.93
CA SER A 93 2.36 13.29 -11.27
C SER A 93 3.47 12.62 -12.09
N ARG A 94 3.83 11.38 -11.77
CA ARG A 94 4.83 10.63 -12.56
C ARG A 94 4.32 10.22 -13.92
N LEU A 95 3.07 9.81 -14.01
CA LEU A 95 2.44 9.49 -15.29
C LEU A 95 2.32 10.73 -16.19
N SER A 96 2.13 11.93 -15.63
CA SER A 96 2.09 13.17 -16.41
C SER A 96 3.48 13.74 -16.72
N GLY A 97 4.54 13.20 -16.11
CA GLY A 97 5.92 13.66 -16.30
C GLY A 97 6.62 13.06 -17.53
N PRO A 98 7.92 13.37 -17.71
CA PRO A 98 8.72 12.93 -18.87
C PRO A 98 8.75 11.40 -19.06
N ASP A 99 8.78 10.66 -17.96
CA ASP A 99 8.78 9.19 -17.96
C ASP A 99 7.41 8.57 -18.21
N GLY A 100 6.34 9.37 -18.23
CA GLY A 100 4.96 8.92 -18.26
C GLY A 100 4.64 8.00 -19.44
N LYS A 101 5.15 8.32 -20.62
CA LYS A 101 4.97 7.49 -21.83
C LYS A 101 5.57 6.09 -21.66
N ARG A 102 6.77 6.01 -21.08
CA ARG A 102 7.47 4.75 -20.82
C ARG A 102 6.76 3.94 -19.74
N ILE A 103 6.36 4.58 -18.64
CA ILE A 103 5.60 3.92 -17.56
C ILE A 103 4.29 3.36 -18.11
N ARG A 104 3.51 4.16 -18.85
CA ARG A 104 2.26 3.68 -19.48
C ARG A 104 2.49 2.53 -20.44
N ALA A 105 3.58 2.55 -21.22
CA ALA A 105 3.91 1.43 -22.10
C ALA A 105 4.19 0.14 -21.31
N SER A 106 5.02 0.22 -20.26
CA SER A 106 5.27 -0.92 -19.38
C SER A 106 3.99 -1.47 -18.74
N LEU A 107 3.08 -0.59 -18.31
CA LEU A 107 1.80 -1.00 -17.72
C LEU A 107 0.84 -1.64 -18.73
N ARG A 108 0.85 -1.22 -20.01
CA ARG A 108 0.01 -1.84 -21.06
C ARG A 108 0.46 -3.24 -21.47
N HIS A 109 1.74 -3.53 -21.31
CA HIS A 109 2.28 -4.87 -21.54
C HIS A 109 2.09 -5.79 -20.34
N ALA A 110 1.47 -5.30 -19.26
CA ALA A 110 1.09 -6.14 -18.14
C ALA A 110 -0.04 -7.10 -18.55
N GLU A 111 0.08 -8.37 -18.18
CA GLU A 111 -0.97 -9.37 -18.35
C GLU A 111 -2.19 -8.96 -17.51
N PRO A 112 -3.42 -9.12 -18.01
CA PRO A 112 -4.61 -8.83 -17.24
C PRO A 112 -4.67 -9.72 -15.99
N VAL A 113 -4.68 -9.10 -14.80
CA VAL A 113 -4.82 -9.81 -13.53
C VAL A 113 -6.25 -9.64 -13.01
N ASN A 114 -7.05 -10.71 -13.11
CA ASN A 114 -8.40 -10.78 -12.55
C ASN A 114 -8.36 -11.53 -11.21
N ILE A 115 -7.97 -10.85 -10.14
CA ILE A 115 -7.98 -11.41 -8.78
C ILE A 115 -8.81 -10.53 -7.85
N THR A 116 -9.46 -11.15 -6.87
CA THR A 116 -10.07 -10.42 -5.76
C THR A 116 -9.04 -10.27 -4.65
N LEU A 117 -8.56 -9.05 -4.43
CA LEU A 117 -7.68 -8.76 -3.30
C LEU A 117 -8.43 -8.88 -1.98
N GLN A 118 -7.77 -9.48 -0.99
CA GLN A 118 -8.29 -9.62 0.36
C GLN A 118 -7.15 -9.50 1.37
N ILE A 119 -7.41 -8.76 2.45
CA ILE A 119 -6.44 -8.57 3.54
C ILE A 119 -6.06 -9.93 4.14
N ASN A 120 -4.76 -10.12 4.41
CA ASN A 120 -4.14 -11.34 4.94
C ASN A 120 -4.26 -12.60 4.05
N GLN A 121 -4.80 -12.49 2.84
CA GLN A 121 -4.75 -13.59 1.88
C GLN A 121 -3.41 -13.62 1.17
N SER A 122 -3.03 -14.81 0.70
CA SER A 122 -1.80 -14.99 -0.04
C SER A 122 -1.81 -14.13 -1.30
N TYR A 123 -0.72 -13.42 -1.54
CA TYR A 123 -0.50 -12.79 -2.83
C TYR A 123 -0.25 -13.90 -3.87
N PRO A 124 -0.93 -13.89 -5.02
CA PRO A 124 -0.89 -14.99 -5.97
C PRO A 124 0.51 -15.18 -6.59
N ASP A 125 0.99 -16.42 -6.59
CA ASP A 125 2.30 -16.80 -7.12
C ASP A 125 2.35 -16.81 -8.66
N ASN A 126 1.18 -16.93 -9.30
CA ASN A 126 1.01 -17.05 -10.75
C ASN A 126 0.82 -15.71 -11.47
N VAL A 127 0.66 -14.61 -10.74
CA VAL A 127 0.79 -13.28 -11.34
C VAL A 127 2.28 -13.14 -11.60
N PRO A 128 2.72 -13.05 -12.87
CA PRO A 128 4.12 -12.82 -13.15
C PRO A 128 4.59 -11.68 -12.25
N LEU A 129 5.84 -11.72 -11.79
CA LEU A 129 6.52 -10.56 -11.18
C LEU A 129 6.67 -9.42 -12.21
N GLN A 130 5.66 -9.17 -13.04
CA GLN A 130 5.46 -7.99 -13.83
C GLN A 130 5.59 -6.83 -12.88
N SER A 131 6.78 -6.29 -13.01
CA SER A 131 7.41 -5.47 -12.04
C SER A 131 6.60 -4.20 -12.04
N THR A 132 6.07 -3.79 -10.88
CA THR A 132 5.68 -2.39 -10.70
C THR A 132 6.82 -1.56 -11.28
N PRO A 133 6.62 -0.79 -12.37
CA PRO A 133 7.74 -0.24 -13.13
C PRO A 133 8.68 0.47 -12.15
N PRO A 134 10.00 0.18 -12.12
CA PRO A 134 10.88 0.73 -11.09
C PRO A 134 10.82 2.25 -11.00
N SER A 135 10.64 2.92 -12.15
CA SER A 135 10.42 4.36 -12.22
C SER A 135 9.15 4.87 -11.54
N LEU A 136 8.12 4.04 -11.41
CA LEU A 136 6.94 4.35 -10.61
C LEU A 136 7.24 4.18 -9.12
N LEU A 137 7.93 3.09 -8.73
CA LEU A 137 8.30 2.83 -7.33
C LEU A 137 9.15 3.95 -6.72
N ILE A 138 10.07 4.54 -7.49
CA ILE A 138 10.93 5.66 -7.04
C ILE A 138 10.13 6.88 -6.57
N SER A 139 8.88 7.03 -7.02
CA SER A 139 8.03 8.16 -6.63
C SER A 139 7.18 7.94 -5.39
N LEU A 140 7.14 6.72 -4.89
CA LEU A 140 6.31 6.37 -3.75
C LEU A 140 7.09 6.58 -2.44
N PRO A 141 6.40 6.91 -1.34
CA PRO A 141 6.96 6.82 0.00
C PRO A 141 7.67 5.48 0.22
N GLN A 142 8.91 5.51 0.69
CA GLN A 142 9.66 4.29 0.94
C GLN A 142 8.96 3.45 2.02
N LEU A 143 8.85 2.15 1.76
CA LEU A 143 8.42 1.16 2.73
C LEU A 143 9.63 0.63 3.51
N PRO A 144 9.45 0.24 4.79
CA PRO A 144 10.48 -0.49 5.52
C PRO A 144 10.79 -1.85 4.88
N THR A 145 12.02 -2.32 5.04
CA THR A 145 12.45 -3.65 4.57
C THR A 145 11.52 -4.75 5.10
N GLY A 146 11.11 -5.65 4.21
CA GLY A 146 10.12 -6.71 4.48
C GLY A 146 8.74 -6.42 3.90
N LEU A 147 8.48 -5.17 3.50
CA LEU A 147 7.29 -4.78 2.75
C LEU A 147 7.66 -4.26 1.36
N GLU A 148 6.78 -4.47 0.39
CA GLU A 148 6.95 -3.94 -0.97
C GLU A 148 5.63 -3.53 -1.59
N TYR A 149 5.70 -2.60 -2.55
CA TYR A 149 4.55 -2.25 -3.38
C TYR A 149 4.40 -3.21 -4.56
N ARG A 150 3.16 -3.62 -4.82
CA ARG A 150 2.76 -4.37 -6.02
C ARG A 150 1.58 -3.69 -6.70
N LEU A 151 1.58 -3.68 -8.03
CA LEU A 151 0.40 -3.32 -8.79
C LEU A 151 -0.37 -4.58 -9.19
N VAL A 152 -1.67 -4.55 -8.95
CA VAL A 152 -2.62 -5.59 -9.38
C VAL A 152 -3.74 -4.88 -10.13
N GLY A 153 -3.75 -4.99 -11.45
CA GLY A 153 -4.65 -4.18 -12.28
C GLY A 153 -4.45 -2.68 -12.02
N LYS A 154 -5.47 -2.02 -11.47
CA LYS A 154 -5.43 -0.60 -11.08
C LYS A 154 -5.18 -0.37 -9.59
N GLU A 155 -4.99 -1.43 -8.81
CA GLU A 155 -4.84 -1.38 -7.37
C GLU A 155 -3.36 -1.38 -6.98
N LEU A 156 -3.01 -0.65 -5.92
CA LEU A 156 -1.68 -0.70 -5.33
C LEU A 156 -1.76 -1.45 -4.01
N VAL A 157 -0.90 -2.46 -3.87
CA VAL A 157 -0.88 -3.42 -2.78
C VAL A 157 0.41 -3.24 -1.99
N ILE A 158 0.32 -3.29 -0.67
CA ILE A 158 1.47 -3.53 0.20
C ILE A 158 1.51 -5.03 0.48
N ARG A 159 2.56 -5.69 -0.01
CA ARG A 159 2.81 -7.12 0.20
C ARG A 159 3.85 -7.29 1.30
N ASP A 160 3.61 -8.24 2.19
CA ASP A 160 4.66 -8.79 3.06
C ASP A 160 5.48 -9.80 2.26
N VAL A 161 6.78 -9.52 2.11
CA VAL A 161 7.67 -10.32 1.27
C VAL A 161 7.94 -11.69 1.89
N ASP A 162 8.07 -11.76 3.21
CA ASP A 162 8.45 -12.96 3.95
C ASP A 162 7.25 -13.90 4.15
N ALA A 163 6.05 -13.33 4.29
CA ALA A 163 4.81 -14.07 4.50
C ALA A 163 4.01 -14.29 3.20
N ASN A 164 4.34 -13.58 2.12
CA ASN A 164 3.59 -13.56 0.86
C ASN A 164 2.10 -13.27 1.04
N ILE A 165 1.75 -12.26 1.83
CA ILE A 165 0.35 -11.86 2.05
C ILE A 165 0.10 -10.41 1.68
N VAL A 166 -1.15 -10.10 1.35
CA VAL A 166 -1.66 -8.74 1.20
C VAL A 166 -1.83 -8.11 2.58
N VAL A 167 -1.00 -7.11 2.91
CA VAL A 167 -1.07 -6.40 4.20
C VAL A 167 -2.14 -5.32 4.15
N ASP A 168 -2.15 -4.55 3.07
CA ASP A 168 -3.15 -3.54 2.76
C ASP A 168 -3.15 -3.25 1.26
N TYR A 169 -4.21 -2.64 0.76
CA TYR A 169 -4.29 -2.22 -0.64
C TYR A 169 -5.18 -1.00 -0.82
N MET A 170 -4.96 -0.25 -1.89
CA MET A 170 -5.79 0.88 -2.29
C MET A 170 -6.31 0.68 -3.70
N ALA A 171 -7.62 0.91 -3.88
CA ALA A 171 -8.25 0.94 -5.18
C ALA A 171 -7.88 2.22 -5.95
N ASN A 172 -7.94 2.12 -7.29
CA ASN A 172 -7.76 3.24 -8.22
C ASN A 172 -6.43 3.99 -7.98
N ALA A 173 -5.35 3.24 -7.79
CA ALA A 173 -4.00 3.80 -7.70
C ALA A 173 -3.52 4.34 -9.05
N LEU A 174 -3.85 3.64 -10.13
CA LEU A 174 -3.65 4.13 -11.49
C LEU A 174 -4.87 4.94 -11.96
N PRO A 175 -4.66 6.06 -12.66
CA PRO A 175 -5.76 6.81 -13.28
C PRO A 175 -6.45 5.95 -14.35
N SER A 176 -7.71 6.27 -14.63
CA SER A 176 -8.47 5.59 -15.68
C SER A 176 -8.03 5.98 -17.08
#